data_AF-A0A916DRZ9-F1
#
_entry.id   AF-A0A916DRZ9-F1
#
_cell.length_a   1.000
_cell.length_b   1.000
_cell.length_c   1.000
_cell.angle_alpha   90.00
_cell.angle_beta   90.00
_cell.angle_gamma   90.00
#
_symmetry.space_group_name_H-M   'P 1'
#
loop_
_entity.id
_entity.type
_entity.pdbx_description
1 polymer ?
#
loop_
_entity_poly.entity_id
_entity_poly.type
_entity_poly.pdbx_seq_one_letter_code
_entity_poly.pdbx_strand_id
1 'polypeptide(L)'
;MVEYNQNLMRLGALFCMIYLWSNTIAWAQTNVELEVECFTDDMVTVATLDTTYLYPWNKRVLASVHAFLSLEKGNHDVMILVTMPKGKPVFVEVSSRPQLKKETTDHLIRRIEALSRPPRSKLTEYAYLIEAKVGKGCEDPQLKFLPKVALPEEKVQAQFEAADLKGKSELFQNWVIEDVMPVLAFYEDSIHTQLKGVNAIGNILREKKFLEKSSKELTIENSDYWRATMEIESGNGLVILSKICIHVANGEFDLAKRYLNIAQAFPEQNSMALNFYYQFDFRMEWLFDDIREEVRIGKQFQFEGDFESAALHFEEQLNVLPKCAAFNYERYYSRSLLISEYSPEDIIQLWKDCNEAVYACDPLFNMNVPARNSKDLYLMSKRHEINLLFDNQVSIEDNILEYADIALDLEVYGFAAHMYWLIIGNKPDEFPERDILAHYLYCLEKLGDTENITSFEEEYTRQKFKKIERERKQAMEKSSVYSRSLGIQNKTPNGRHPKGGKKNKGHDKHN
;
A
#
# COMPACT_ATOMS: atom_id res chain seq x y z
N MET A 1 24.05 -26.90 16.53
CA MET A 1 24.34 -27.10 15.10
C MET A 1 24.04 -25.82 14.28
N VAL A 2 24.34 -24.64 14.85
CA VAL A 2 23.96 -23.32 14.32
C VAL A 2 25.18 -22.40 14.08
N GLU A 3 26.40 -22.87 14.35
CA GLU A 3 27.61 -22.03 14.24
C GLU A 3 28.39 -22.17 12.92
N TYR A 4 27.90 -22.92 11.92
CA TYR A 4 28.66 -23.16 10.69
C TYR A 4 28.35 -22.18 9.53
N ASN A 5 27.30 -21.35 9.63
CA ASN A 5 26.87 -20.47 8.53
C ASN A 5 27.22 -18.97 8.68
N GLN A 6 27.77 -18.53 9.81
CA GLN A 6 28.17 -17.12 9.97
C GLN A 6 29.59 -16.80 9.46
N ASN A 7 30.40 -17.82 9.13
CA ASN A 7 31.77 -17.62 8.64
C ASN A 7 31.90 -17.52 7.11
N LEU A 8 30.84 -17.81 6.33
CA LEU A 8 30.89 -17.66 4.87
C LEU A 8 30.55 -16.24 4.40
N MET A 9 29.73 -15.47 5.13
CA MET A 9 29.37 -14.09 4.76
C MET A 9 30.46 -13.06 5.11
N ARG A 10 31.35 -13.35 6.07
CA ARG A 10 32.43 -12.43 6.45
C ARG A 10 33.71 -12.58 5.60
N LEU A 11 33.84 -13.64 4.80
CA LEU A 11 34.96 -13.80 3.85
C LEU A 11 34.70 -13.13 2.48
N GLY A 12 33.44 -12.83 2.13
CA GLY A 12 33.10 -12.12 0.90
C GLY A 12 33.31 -10.59 0.99
N ALA A 13 33.02 -10.00 2.15
CA ALA A 13 33.14 -8.55 2.37
C ALA A 13 34.58 -8.09 2.67
N LEU A 14 35.47 -8.98 3.12
CA LEU A 14 36.87 -8.63 3.40
C LEU A 14 37.80 -8.74 2.18
N PHE A 15 37.34 -9.32 1.07
CA PHE A 15 38.14 -9.47 -0.15
C PHE A 15 38.08 -8.24 -1.09
N CYS A 16 37.17 -7.29 -0.81
CA CYS A 16 37.03 -6.07 -1.61
C CYS A 16 37.91 -4.89 -1.13
N MET A 17 38.55 -4.96 0.05
CA MET A 17 39.29 -3.80 0.61
C MET A 17 40.83 -3.91 0.61
N ILE A 18 41.45 -5.04 0.23
CA ILE A 18 42.92 -5.21 0.35
C ILE A 18 43.65 -5.25 -1.01
N TYR A 19 42.95 -5.18 -2.14
CA TYR A 19 43.60 -5.25 -3.47
C TYR A 19 43.77 -3.89 -4.17
N LEU A 20 44.04 -2.83 -3.41
CA LEU A 20 44.21 -1.46 -3.94
C LEU A 20 45.66 -0.94 -3.93
N TRP A 21 46.68 -1.74 -3.57
CA TRP A 21 48.00 -1.17 -3.23
C TRP A 21 49.23 -1.82 -3.85
N SER A 22 49.15 -2.38 -5.05
CA SER A 22 50.38 -2.71 -5.79
C SER A 22 50.19 -2.74 -7.29
N ASN A 23 50.35 -1.58 -7.95
CA ASN A 23 50.96 -1.47 -9.28
C ASN A 23 51.14 0.02 -9.66
N THR A 24 52.21 0.65 -9.18
CA THR A 24 52.67 1.95 -9.68
C THR A 24 53.91 1.74 -10.55
N ILE A 25 53.71 1.72 -11.88
CA ILE A 25 54.72 2.15 -12.84
C ILE A 25 54.03 3.14 -13.79
N ALA A 26 54.53 4.36 -13.77
CA ALA A 26 53.98 5.54 -14.42
C ALA A 26 54.06 5.48 -15.95
N TRP A 27 52.90 5.48 -16.59
CA TRP A 27 52.59 6.27 -17.79
C TRP A 27 51.27 6.98 -17.47
N ALA A 28 51.07 8.21 -17.97
CA ALA A 28 49.87 9.01 -17.71
C ALA A 28 48.59 8.30 -18.23
N GLN A 29 48.09 7.35 -17.44
CA GLN A 29 46.78 6.76 -17.62
C GLN A 29 45.80 7.73 -16.96
N THR A 30 44.83 8.21 -17.73
CA THR A 30 43.69 8.93 -17.19
C THR A 30 43.07 8.05 -16.11
N ASN A 31 43.05 8.51 -14.86
CA ASN A 31 42.43 7.77 -13.76
C ASN A 31 40.92 7.69 -14.05
N VAL A 32 40.35 6.49 -14.01
CA VAL A 32 38.91 6.27 -14.17
C VAL A 32 38.40 5.57 -12.92
N GLU A 33 37.59 6.27 -12.15
CA GLU A 33 36.93 5.72 -10.97
C GLU A 33 35.48 5.39 -11.33
N LEU A 34 35.03 4.19 -10.98
CA LEU A 34 33.66 3.73 -11.25
C LEU A 34 32.94 3.45 -9.94
N GLU A 35 31.74 4.00 -9.79
CA GLU A 35 30.77 3.69 -8.74
C GLU A 35 29.51 3.08 -9.37
N VAL A 36 28.86 2.15 -8.66
CA VAL A 36 27.68 1.45 -9.16
C VAL A 36 26.56 1.56 -8.14
N GLU A 37 25.41 2.02 -8.62
CA GLU A 37 24.17 2.11 -7.86
C GLU A 37 23.12 1.21 -8.49
N CYS A 38 22.53 0.30 -7.71
CA CYS A 38 21.46 -0.59 -8.18
C CYS A 38 20.10 0.00 -7.77
N PHE A 39 19.15 0.03 -8.70
CA PHE A 39 17.78 0.51 -8.44
C PHE A 39 16.81 -0.62 -8.12
N THR A 40 17.27 -1.87 -8.19
CA THR A 40 16.46 -3.06 -7.92
C THR A 40 16.99 -3.73 -6.67
N ASP A 41 16.08 -4.03 -5.74
CA ASP A 41 16.37 -4.77 -4.52
C ASP A 41 17.05 -6.12 -4.81
N ASP A 42 17.93 -6.56 -3.92
CA ASP A 42 18.71 -7.80 -4.09
C ASP A 42 17.81 -9.05 -4.15
N MET A 43 16.75 -9.12 -3.35
CA MET A 43 15.80 -10.24 -3.41
C MET A 43 15.01 -10.19 -4.74
N VAL A 44 14.54 -9.01 -5.14
CA VAL A 44 13.89 -8.86 -6.46
C VAL A 44 14.84 -9.28 -7.60
N THR A 45 16.14 -8.96 -7.48
CA THR A 45 17.19 -9.35 -8.43
C THR A 45 17.33 -10.86 -8.51
N VAL A 46 17.36 -11.58 -7.37
CA VAL A 46 17.45 -13.05 -7.33
C VAL A 46 16.24 -13.71 -8.00
N ALA A 47 15.03 -13.19 -7.79
CA ALA A 47 13.83 -13.71 -8.44
C ALA A 47 13.82 -13.44 -9.95
N THR A 48 14.36 -12.30 -10.36
CA THR A 48 14.21 -11.77 -11.72
C THR A 48 15.33 -12.19 -12.66
N LEU A 49 16.55 -12.37 -12.16
CA LEU A 49 17.76 -12.60 -12.93
C LEU A 49 18.49 -13.85 -12.46
N ASP A 50 19.11 -14.56 -13.40
CA ASP A 50 20.08 -15.58 -13.06
C ASP A 50 21.40 -14.92 -12.67
N THR A 51 21.64 -14.84 -11.35
CA THR A 51 22.79 -14.17 -10.76
C THR A 51 24.13 -14.80 -11.21
N THR A 52 24.12 -16.08 -11.59
CA THR A 52 25.29 -16.79 -12.16
C THR A 52 25.75 -16.17 -13.48
N TYR A 53 24.82 -15.62 -14.28
CA TYR A 53 25.13 -14.93 -15.53
C TYR A 53 25.25 -13.42 -15.35
N LEU A 54 24.46 -12.83 -14.44
CA LEU A 54 24.46 -11.40 -14.17
C LEU A 54 25.82 -10.91 -13.70
N TYR A 55 26.40 -11.50 -12.64
CA TYR A 55 27.65 -10.98 -12.07
C TYR A 55 28.83 -11.05 -13.03
N PRO A 56 29.07 -12.15 -13.77
CA PRO A 56 30.13 -12.18 -14.78
C PRO A 56 29.87 -11.20 -15.93
N TRP A 57 28.61 -10.95 -16.30
CA TRP A 57 28.29 -9.97 -17.34
C TRP A 57 28.53 -8.54 -16.84
N ASN A 58 28.07 -8.16 -15.64
CA ASN A 58 28.35 -6.87 -15.02
C ASN A 58 29.86 -6.59 -14.93
N LYS A 59 30.65 -7.61 -14.56
CA LYS A 59 32.12 -7.49 -14.55
C LYS A 59 32.71 -7.16 -15.93
N ARG A 60 32.15 -7.74 -17.01
CA ARG A 60 32.54 -7.40 -18.39
C ARG A 60 32.09 -5.99 -18.78
N VAL A 61 30.90 -5.56 -18.36
CA VAL A 61 30.43 -4.18 -18.58
C VAL A 61 31.39 -3.19 -17.93
N LEU A 62 31.66 -3.34 -16.63
CA LEU A 62 32.56 -2.44 -15.88
C LEU A 62 33.97 -2.41 -16.48
N ALA A 63 34.52 -3.57 -16.83
CA ALA A 63 35.82 -3.63 -17.51
C ALA A 63 35.81 -2.93 -18.88
N SER A 64 34.72 -3.07 -19.64
CA SER A 64 34.55 -2.43 -20.94
C SER A 64 34.42 -0.90 -20.82
N VAL A 65 33.63 -0.44 -19.86
CA VAL A 65 33.45 0.99 -19.53
C VAL A 65 34.78 1.60 -19.10
N HIS A 66 35.46 1.00 -18.12
CA HIS A 66 36.76 1.46 -17.65
C HIS A 66 37.76 1.54 -18.82
N ALA A 67 37.95 0.44 -19.56
CA ALA A 67 38.89 0.40 -20.67
C ALA A 67 38.57 1.43 -21.77
N PHE A 68 37.28 1.72 -22.00
CA PHE A 68 36.88 2.71 -22.98
C PHE A 68 37.16 4.13 -22.51
N LEU A 69 36.74 4.47 -21.28
CA LEU A 69 36.88 5.82 -20.73
C LEU A 69 38.33 6.16 -20.34
N SER A 70 39.20 5.17 -20.08
CA SER A 70 40.63 5.42 -19.85
C SER A 70 41.35 6.00 -21.08
N LEU A 71 40.75 5.89 -22.26
CA LEU A 71 41.26 6.50 -23.50
C LEU A 71 40.73 7.92 -23.72
N GLU A 72 39.71 8.34 -22.98
CA GLU A 72 39.14 9.67 -23.08
C GLU A 72 40.08 10.71 -22.46
N LYS A 73 40.10 11.90 -23.05
CA LYS A 73 40.97 13.00 -22.61
C LYS A 73 40.14 14.06 -21.92
N GLY A 74 40.69 14.58 -20.82
CA GLY A 74 40.04 15.64 -20.06
C GLY A 74 39.40 15.13 -18.78
N ASN A 75 38.53 15.97 -18.23
CA ASN A 75 37.91 15.78 -16.93
C ASN A 75 36.40 15.69 -17.14
N HIS A 76 35.81 14.53 -16.84
CA HIS A 76 34.37 14.28 -17.07
C HIS A 76 33.77 13.49 -15.91
N ASP A 77 32.53 13.81 -15.56
CA ASP A 77 31.64 12.85 -14.92
C ASP A 77 30.75 12.23 -16.02
N VAL A 78 30.62 10.91 -16.02
CA VAL A 78 29.81 10.16 -16.99
C VAL A 78 28.83 9.27 -16.23
N MET A 79 27.56 9.33 -16.59
CA MET A 79 26.50 8.47 -16.10
C MET A 79 26.12 7.48 -17.18
N ILE A 80 26.10 6.19 -16.84
CA ILE A 80 25.75 5.11 -17.77
C ILE A 80 24.63 4.30 -17.12
N LEU A 81 23.40 4.50 -17.57
CA LEU A 81 22.25 3.74 -17.09
C LEU A 81 22.13 2.48 -17.94
N VAL A 82 22.22 1.32 -17.29
CA VAL A 82 22.03 0.01 -17.92
C VAL A 82 20.68 -0.52 -17.46
N THR A 83 19.79 -0.78 -18.42
CA THR A 83 18.43 -1.26 -18.14
C THR A 83 18.18 -2.60 -18.83
N MET A 84 17.58 -3.54 -18.09
CA MET A 84 17.21 -4.87 -18.54
C MET A 84 15.69 -5.04 -18.40
N PRO A 85 14.89 -4.64 -19.40
CA PRO A 85 13.45 -4.77 -19.30
C PRO A 85 13.02 -6.24 -19.35
N LYS A 86 11.88 -6.54 -18.71
CA LYS A 86 11.26 -7.87 -18.72
C LYS A 86 11.16 -8.44 -20.13
N GLY A 87 11.85 -9.56 -20.38
CA GLY A 87 11.83 -10.27 -21.66
C GLY A 87 12.47 -9.57 -22.86
N LYS A 88 13.05 -8.37 -22.70
CA LYS A 88 13.65 -7.58 -23.79
C LYS A 88 15.19 -7.55 -23.70
N PRO A 89 15.88 -7.19 -24.80
CA PRO A 89 17.31 -6.95 -24.76
C PRO A 89 17.67 -5.80 -23.82
N VAL A 90 18.89 -5.86 -23.28
CA VAL A 90 19.50 -4.76 -22.53
C VAL A 90 19.65 -3.53 -23.42
N PHE A 91 19.39 -2.35 -22.87
CA PHE A 91 19.70 -1.09 -23.52
C PHE A 91 20.50 -0.18 -22.58
N VAL A 92 21.27 0.74 -23.17
CA VAL A 92 22.16 1.63 -22.42
C VAL A 92 21.92 3.09 -22.79
N GLU A 93 21.79 3.93 -21.76
CA GLU A 93 21.74 5.37 -21.92
C GLU A 93 23.01 5.98 -21.31
N VAL A 94 23.60 6.99 -21.98
CA VAL A 94 24.83 7.64 -21.52
C VAL A 94 24.60 9.14 -21.42
N SER A 95 24.95 9.70 -20.28
CA SER A 95 25.01 11.14 -20.04
C SER A 95 26.39 11.54 -19.54
N SER A 96 26.78 12.79 -19.75
CA SER A 96 28.07 13.28 -19.25
C SER A 96 28.09 14.78 -19.01
N ARG A 97 29.02 15.21 -18.15
CA ARG A 97 29.37 16.62 -17.93
C ARG A 97 30.89 16.78 -17.75
N PRO A 98 31.54 17.71 -18.47
CA PRO A 98 31.08 18.32 -19.71
C PRO A 98 30.67 17.25 -20.73
N GLN A 99 29.71 17.58 -21.60
CA GLN A 99 29.13 16.64 -22.55
C GLN A 99 30.21 16.01 -23.46
N LEU A 100 30.30 14.68 -23.45
CA LEU A 100 31.09 13.90 -24.39
C LEU A 100 30.52 14.03 -25.80
N LYS A 101 31.38 13.88 -26.81
CA LYS A 101 30.95 13.88 -28.21
C LYS A 101 29.98 12.74 -28.45
N LYS A 102 28.98 12.99 -29.29
CA LYS A 102 27.94 11.99 -29.62
C LYS A 102 28.55 10.70 -30.17
N GLU A 103 29.59 10.79 -31.00
CA GLU A 103 30.26 9.62 -31.55
C GLU A 103 30.92 8.76 -30.46
N THR A 104 31.45 9.41 -29.41
CA THR A 104 32.04 8.74 -28.25
C THR A 104 30.97 8.00 -27.45
N THR A 105 29.84 8.66 -27.16
CA THR A 105 28.73 8.04 -26.42
C THR A 105 28.09 6.90 -27.21
N ASP A 106 27.83 7.10 -28.51
CA ASP A 106 27.25 6.07 -29.38
C ASP A 106 28.17 4.83 -29.49
N HIS A 107 29.48 5.04 -29.51
CA HIS A 107 30.45 3.93 -29.54
C HIS A 107 30.51 3.18 -28.20
N LEU A 108 30.43 3.88 -27.07
CA LEU A 108 30.33 3.24 -25.75
C LEU A 108 29.08 2.38 -25.64
N ILE A 109 27.91 2.92 -26.02
CA ILE A 109 26.62 2.21 -26.02
C ILE A 109 26.74 0.92 -26.84
N ARG A 110 27.15 1.02 -28.11
CA ARG A 110 27.31 -0.15 -28.99
C ARG A 110 28.27 -1.18 -28.42
N ARG A 111 29.35 -0.75 -27.76
CA ARG A 111 30.33 -1.65 -27.17
C ARG A 111 29.75 -2.45 -26.00
N ILE A 112 28.94 -1.82 -25.15
CA ILE A 112 28.28 -2.49 -24.03
C ILE A 112 27.18 -3.43 -24.54
N GLU A 113 26.35 -2.97 -25.47
CA GLU A 113 25.25 -3.76 -26.04
C GLU A 113 25.76 -4.98 -26.86
N ALA A 114 26.96 -4.87 -27.45
CA ALA A 114 27.60 -5.98 -28.16
C ALA A 114 28.24 -7.03 -27.25
N LEU A 115 28.26 -6.83 -25.92
CA LEU A 115 28.81 -7.82 -25.00
C LEU A 115 28.02 -9.13 -25.07
N SER A 116 28.75 -10.24 -25.22
CA SER A 116 28.12 -11.54 -25.39
C SER A 116 27.35 -11.98 -24.15
N ARG A 117 26.20 -12.63 -24.41
CA ARG A 117 25.30 -13.22 -23.41
C ARG A 117 24.85 -12.20 -22.34
N PRO A 118 24.13 -11.12 -22.74
CA PRO A 118 23.50 -10.26 -21.77
C PRO A 118 22.45 -11.05 -20.99
N PRO A 119 22.37 -10.87 -19.66
CA PRO A 119 21.31 -11.46 -18.86
C PRO A 119 19.95 -10.91 -19.33
N ARG A 120 18.91 -11.72 -19.13
CA ARG A 120 17.52 -11.33 -19.45
C ARG A 120 16.69 -11.40 -18.19
N SER A 121 16.04 -10.29 -17.88
CA SER A 121 15.04 -10.26 -16.83
C SER A 121 13.86 -11.16 -17.20
N LYS A 122 13.40 -11.94 -16.20
CA LYS A 122 12.24 -12.85 -16.30
C LYS A 122 10.96 -12.25 -15.73
N LEU A 123 11.04 -11.58 -14.58
CA LEU A 123 9.87 -11.17 -13.80
C LEU A 123 9.56 -9.67 -13.91
N THR A 124 10.54 -8.80 -13.61
CA THR A 124 10.36 -7.33 -13.65
C THR A 124 11.61 -6.61 -14.18
N GLU A 125 11.56 -5.33 -14.49
CA GLU A 125 12.75 -4.59 -14.94
C GLU A 125 13.88 -4.62 -13.90
N TYR A 126 15.12 -4.77 -14.37
CA TYR A 126 16.32 -4.57 -13.57
C TYR A 126 17.13 -3.42 -14.14
N ALA A 127 17.55 -2.47 -13.30
CA ALA A 127 18.34 -1.33 -13.73
C ALA A 127 19.42 -0.97 -12.71
N TYR A 128 20.55 -0.49 -13.22
CA TYR A 128 21.63 0.06 -12.40
C TYR A 128 22.36 1.18 -13.13
N LEU A 129 22.88 2.12 -12.36
CA LEU A 129 23.67 3.26 -12.83
C LEU A 129 25.16 2.96 -12.58
N ILE A 130 25.98 3.25 -13.59
CA ILE A 130 27.43 3.35 -13.42
C ILE A 130 27.78 4.83 -13.49
N GLU A 131 28.33 5.36 -12.41
CA GLU A 131 28.94 6.68 -12.39
C GLU A 131 30.44 6.52 -12.62
N ALA A 132 30.98 7.27 -13.57
CA ALA A 132 32.39 7.24 -13.92
C ALA A 132 33.00 8.64 -13.81
N LYS A 133 34.07 8.77 -13.02
CA LYS A 133 34.90 9.97 -12.95
C LYS A 133 36.13 9.75 -13.80
N VAL A 134 36.26 10.52 -14.88
CA VAL A 134 37.41 10.50 -15.79
C VAL A 134 38.35 11.65 -15.42
N GLY A 135 39.63 11.35 -15.21
CA GLY A 135 40.62 12.34 -14.80
C GLY A 135 40.37 12.79 -13.37
N LYS A 136 39.99 14.06 -13.19
CA LYS A 136 39.58 14.61 -11.89
C LYS A 136 38.06 14.67 -11.69
N GLY A 137 37.26 14.17 -12.63
CA GLY A 137 35.81 14.42 -12.67
C GLY A 137 35.49 15.86 -13.08
N CYS A 138 34.21 16.20 -13.21
CA CYS A 138 33.77 17.53 -13.61
C CYS A 138 34.12 18.58 -12.54
N GLU A 139 34.93 19.58 -12.90
CA GLU A 139 35.35 20.64 -11.95
C GLU A 139 34.24 21.68 -11.68
N ASP A 140 33.25 21.79 -12.57
CA ASP A 140 32.08 22.66 -12.40
C ASP A 140 30.84 21.84 -12.02
N PRO A 141 30.41 21.86 -10.75
CA PRO A 141 29.25 21.10 -10.30
C PRO A 141 27.92 21.65 -10.84
N GLN A 142 27.89 22.88 -11.38
CA GLN A 142 26.67 23.46 -11.97
C GLN A 142 26.40 22.97 -13.39
N LEU A 143 27.39 22.35 -14.05
CA LEU A 143 27.18 21.75 -15.37
C LEU A 143 26.19 20.58 -15.25
N LYS A 144 25.20 20.60 -16.15
CA LYS A 144 24.18 19.55 -16.25
C LYS A 144 24.71 18.37 -17.05
N PHE A 145 24.29 17.18 -16.64
CA PHE A 145 24.44 15.94 -17.41
C PHE A 145 23.62 16.03 -18.70
N LEU A 146 24.28 15.86 -19.85
CA LEU A 146 23.65 15.89 -21.18
C LEU A 146 24.04 14.67 -22.03
N PRO A 147 23.09 14.04 -22.76
CA PRO A 147 21.63 14.25 -22.66
C PRO A 147 21.07 13.85 -21.29
N LYS A 148 19.94 14.41 -20.84
CA LYS A 148 19.34 13.98 -19.56
C LYS A 148 18.99 12.50 -19.66
N VAL A 149 19.51 11.70 -18.72
CA VAL A 149 19.09 10.31 -18.50
C VAL A 149 18.03 10.34 -17.42
N ALA A 150 16.88 9.71 -17.68
CA ALA A 150 15.82 9.59 -16.70
C ALA A 150 16.02 8.30 -15.89
N LEU A 151 16.15 8.43 -14.57
CA LEU A 151 16.24 7.28 -13.66
C LEU A 151 14.91 6.51 -13.62
N PRO A 152 14.90 5.23 -13.20
CA PRO A 152 13.67 4.43 -13.15
C PRO A 152 12.52 5.11 -12.39
N GLU A 153 12.79 5.67 -11.21
CA GLU A 153 11.77 6.39 -10.42
C GLU A 153 11.29 7.67 -11.12
N GLU A 154 12.19 8.45 -11.74
CA GLU A 154 11.81 9.63 -12.53
C GLU A 154 10.90 9.25 -13.71
N LYS A 155 11.13 8.09 -14.35
CA LYS A 155 10.28 7.58 -15.43
C LYS A 155 8.89 7.23 -14.91
N VAL A 156 8.80 6.60 -13.75
CA VAL A 156 7.51 6.28 -13.11
C VAL A 156 6.78 7.56 -12.71
N GLN A 157 7.47 8.51 -12.06
CA GLN A 157 6.89 9.80 -11.68
C GLN A 157 6.33 10.55 -12.88
N ALA A 158 7.10 10.67 -13.97
CA ALA A 158 6.66 11.35 -15.18
C ALA A 158 5.43 10.68 -15.83
N GLN A 159 5.31 9.35 -15.75
CA GLN A 159 4.13 8.62 -16.23
C GLN A 159 2.89 8.92 -15.39
N PHE A 160 3.03 8.95 -14.07
CA PHE A 160 1.92 9.28 -13.18
C PHE A 160 1.53 10.75 -13.30
N GLU A 161 2.47 11.70 -13.32
CA GLU A 161 2.19 13.13 -13.48
C GLU A 161 1.46 13.45 -14.80
N ALA A 162 1.74 12.69 -15.87
CA ALA A 162 1.10 12.86 -17.17
C ALA A 162 -0.25 12.15 -17.29
N ALA A 163 -0.58 11.23 -16.37
CA ALA A 163 -1.80 10.45 -16.40
C ALA A 163 -2.94 11.14 -15.64
N ASP A 164 -4.17 10.97 -16.13
CA ASP A 164 -5.38 11.30 -15.39
C ASP A 164 -5.67 10.24 -14.32
N LEU A 165 -6.71 10.46 -13.50
CA LEU A 165 -7.11 9.54 -12.43
C LEU A 165 -7.28 8.09 -12.95
N LYS A 166 -7.91 7.93 -14.12
CA LYS A 166 -8.08 6.62 -14.76
C LYS A 166 -6.73 6.01 -15.12
N GLY A 167 -5.88 6.74 -15.84
CA GLY A 167 -4.56 6.29 -16.25
C GLY A 167 -3.67 5.94 -15.07
N LYS A 168 -3.68 6.72 -13.97
CA LYS A 168 -2.95 6.39 -12.74
C LYS A 168 -3.42 5.10 -12.11
N SER A 169 -4.74 4.88 -12.04
CA SER A 169 -5.30 3.64 -11.51
C SER A 169 -4.87 2.43 -12.35
N GLU A 170 -4.91 2.54 -13.68
CA GLU A 170 -4.49 1.49 -14.61
C GLU A 170 -2.99 1.22 -14.54
N LEU A 171 -2.15 2.27 -14.49
CA LEU A 171 -0.70 2.16 -14.32
C LEU A 171 -0.35 1.43 -13.02
N PHE A 172 -1.02 1.78 -11.92
CA PHE A 172 -0.77 1.17 -10.61
C PHE A 172 -1.19 -0.31 -10.60
N GLN A 173 -2.39 -0.62 -11.12
CA GLN A 173 -2.85 -2.00 -11.26
C GLN A 173 -1.90 -2.84 -12.11
N ASN A 174 -1.48 -2.32 -13.26
CA ASN A 174 -0.59 -3.03 -14.17
C ASN A 174 0.77 -3.30 -13.53
N TRP A 175 1.37 -2.33 -12.83
CA TRP A 175 2.61 -2.53 -12.09
C TRP A 175 2.47 -3.64 -11.04
N VAL A 176 1.40 -3.64 -10.25
CA VAL A 176 1.18 -4.70 -9.26
C VAL A 176 1.05 -6.07 -9.92
N ILE A 177 0.26 -6.18 -10.99
CA ILE A 177 -0.05 -7.45 -11.65
C ILE A 177 1.14 -8.01 -12.42
N GLU A 178 1.90 -7.15 -13.09
CA GLU A 178 2.95 -7.57 -14.02
C GLU A 178 4.36 -7.57 -13.43
N ASP A 179 4.61 -6.78 -12.38
CA ASP A 179 5.93 -6.66 -11.76
C ASP A 179 5.96 -7.25 -10.33
N VAL A 180 5.04 -6.85 -9.46
CA VAL A 180 5.11 -7.19 -8.03
C VAL A 180 4.65 -8.62 -7.76
N MET A 181 3.42 -8.97 -8.18
CA MET A 181 2.82 -10.28 -7.90
C MET A 181 3.65 -11.46 -8.43
N PRO A 182 4.29 -11.40 -9.61
CA PRO A 182 5.17 -12.49 -10.06
C PRO A 182 6.38 -12.70 -9.15
N VAL A 183 6.92 -11.63 -8.56
CA VAL A 183 8.03 -11.71 -7.59
C VAL A 183 7.53 -12.35 -6.29
N LEU A 184 6.36 -11.93 -5.78
CA LEU A 184 5.77 -12.56 -4.59
C LEU A 184 5.48 -14.04 -4.81
N ALA A 185 4.87 -14.39 -5.94
CA ALA A 185 4.58 -15.78 -6.32
C ALA A 185 5.85 -16.65 -6.41
N PHE A 186 6.99 -16.07 -6.79
CA PHE A 186 8.27 -16.77 -6.78
C PHE A 186 8.69 -17.15 -5.35
N TYR A 187 8.64 -16.20 -4.41
CA TYR A 187 9.05 -16.44 -3.02
C TYR A 187 8.05 -17.25 -2.20
N GLU A 188 6.77 -17.20 -2.58
CA GLU A 188 5.71 -18.00 -1.97
C GLU A 188 5.62 -19.41 -2.58
N ASP A 189 6.46 -19.79 -3.55
CA ASP A 189 6.44 -21.12 -4.16
C ASP A 189 6.97 -22.23 -3.23
N SER A 190 6.49 -23.45 -3.46
CA SER A 190 6.92 -24.72 -2.83
C SER A 190 8.42 -25.01 -2.95
N ILE A 191 9.09 -24.40 -3.92
CA ILE A 191 10.55 -24.48 -4.09
C ILE A 191 11.26 -23.64 -3.03
N HIS A 192 10.69 -22.49 -2.66
CA HIS A 192 11.32 -21.50 -1.80
C HIS A 192 10.82 -21.56 -0.35
N THR A 193 9.65 -22.14 -0.11
CA THR A 193 9.13 -22.38 1.23
C THR A 193 8.35 -23.69 1.34
N GLN A 194 8.44 -24.33 2.50
CA GLN A 194 7.68 -25.55 2.84
C GLN A 194 6.36 -25.23 3.59
N LEU A 195 6.05 -23.95 3.74
CA LEU A 195 4.88 -23.44 4.46
C LEU A 195 3.64 -23.53 3.55
N LYS A 196 2.71 -24.44 3.88
CA LYS A 196 1.60 -24.81 2.99
C LYS A 196 0.63 -23.66 2.72
N GLY A 197 0.32 -22.86 3.73
CA GLY A 197 -0.53 -21.68 3.59
C GLY A 197 0.14 -20.66 2.68
N VAL A 198 1.42 -20.40 2.89
CA VAL A 198 2.20 -19.48 2.03
C VAL A 198 2.21 -19.99 0.59
N ASN A 199 2.38 -21.29 0.37
CA ASN A 199 2.31 -21.89 -0.97
C ASN A 199 0.94 -21.72 -1.64
N ALA A 200 -0.16 -21.80 -0.88
CA ALA A 200 -1.49 -21.57 -1.41
C ALA A 200 -1.65 -20.11 -1.90
N ILE A 201 -1.10 -19.13 -1.19
CA ILE A 201 -1.09 -17.72 -1.64
C ILE A 201 -0.26 -17.54 -2.90
N GLY A 202 0.95 -18.13 -2.94
CA GLY A 202 1.79 -18.09 -4.15
C GLY A 202 1.09 -18.67 -5.37
N ASN A 203 0.27 -19.72 -5.20
CA ASN A 203 -0.55 -20.29 -6.28
C ASN A 203 -1.69 -19.37 -6.70
N ILE A 204 -2.35 -18.69 -5.76
CA ILE A 204 -3.38 -17.67 -6.08
C ILE A 204 -2.79 -16.57 -6.98
N LEU A 205 -1.60 -16.08 -6.64
CA LEU A 205 -0.92 -15.03 -7.40
C LEU A 205 -0.48 -15.53 -8.78
N ARG A 206 0.15 -16.71 -8.84
CA ARG A 206 0.66 -17.30 -10.10
C ARG A 206 -0.44 -17.63 -11.09
N GLU A 207 -1.54 -18.18 -10.61
CA GLU A 207 -2.71 -18.54 -11.43
C GLU A 207 -3.61 -17.33 -11.73
N LYS A 208 -3.23 -16.13 -11.24
CA LYS A 208 -3.98 -14.88 -11.42
C LYS A 208 -5.45 -14.98 -10.99
N LYS A 209 -5.76 -15.75 -9.93
CA LYS A 209 -7.15 -15.98 -9.46
C LYS A 209 -7.87 -14.69 -9.04
N PHE A 210 -7.11 -13.65 -8.70
CA PHE A 210 -7.63 -12.31 -8.37
C PHE A 210 -8.32 -11.60 -9.55
N LEU A 211 -8.20 -12.11 -10.78
CA LEU A 211 -8.96 -11.62 -11.93
C LEU A 211 -10.39 -12.19 -11.97
N GLU A 212 -10.64 -13.29 -11.27
CA GLU A 212 -11.90 -14.05 -11.35
C GLU A 212 -12.68 -14.05 -10.02
N LYS A 213 -11.97 -13.90 -8.90
CA LYS A 213 -12.53 -13.96 -7.55
C LYS A 213 -12.34 -12.66 -6.81
N SER A 214 -13.27 -12.38 -5.90
CA SER A 214 -13.17 -11.21 -5.03
C SER A 214 -11.95 -11.29 -4.10
N SER A 215 -11.41 -10.14 -3.72
CA SER A 215 -10.33 -10.06 -2.72
C SER A 215 -10.74 -10.71 -1.39
N LYS A 216 -12.02 -10.65 -1.04
CA LYS A 216 -12.61 -11.25 0.15
C LYS A 216 -12.48 -12.77 0.16
N GLU A 217 -12.90 -13.40 -0.94
CA GLU A 217 -12.83 -14.85 -1.16
C GLU A 217 -11.39 -15.37 -1.17
N LEU A 218 -10.45 -14.56 -1.65
CA LEU A 218 -9.04 -14.96 -1.74
C LEU A 218 -8.27 -14.73 -0.43
N THR A 219 -8.79 -13.89 0.46
CA THR A 219 -8.10 -13.48 1.70
C THR A 219 -8.92 -13.77 2.95
N ILE A 220 -9.82 -12.89 3.38
CA ILE A 220 -10.43 -12.97 4.71
C ILE A 220 -11.39 -14.15 4.89
N GLU A 221 -11.98 -14.66 3.80
CA GLU A 221 -12.83 -15.87 3.80
C GLU A 221 -12.03 -17.14 3.45
N ASN A 222 -10.72 -17.03 3.25
CA ASN A 222 -9.85 -18.12 2.85
C ASN A 222 -9.03 -18.63 4.05
N SER A 223 -9.32 -19.86 4.50
CA SER A 223 -8.55 -20.49 5.58
C SER A 223 -7.06 -20.64 5.25
N ASP A 224 -6.69 -20.85 3.98
CA ASP A 224 -5.28 -20.93 3.58
C ASP A 224 -4.56 -19.58 3.76
N TYR A 225 -5.27 -18.46 3.63
CA TYR A 225 -4.70 -17.13 3.87
C TYR A 225 -4.40 -16.87 5.34
N TRP A 226 -5.32 -17.25 6.23
CA TRP A 226 -5.09 -17.13 7.66
C TRP A 226 -3.98 -18.08 8.12
N ARG A 227 -3.95 -19.29 7.58
CA ARG A 227 -2.84 -20.23 7.77
C ARG A 227 -1.51 -19.62 7.32
N ALA A 228 -1.44 -19.01 6.14
CA ALA A 228 -0.23 -18.35 5.65
C ALA A 228 0.23 -17.24 6.59
N THR A 229 -0.72 -16.44 7.09
CA THR A 229 -0.47 -15.38 8.07
C THR A 229 0.14 -15.92 9.36
N MET A 230 -0.31 -17.11 9.81
CA MET A 230 0.22 -17.77 11.02
C MET A 230 1.56 -18.45 10.81
N GLU A 231 1.80 -19.00 9.61
CA GLU A 231 3.01 -19.76 9.28
C GLU A 231 4.24 -18.87 9.07
N ILE A 232 4.04 -17.62 8.65
CA ILE A 232 5.14 -16.70 8.38
C ILE A 232 5.67 -16.04 9.66
N GLU A 233 6.99 -15.79 9.70
CA GLU A 233 7.62 -15.13 10.85
C GLU A 233 7.06 -13.71 11.05
N SER A 234 6.98 -13.28 12.32
CA SER A 234 6.52 -11.93 12.64
C SER A 234 7.37 -10.87 11.93
N GLY A 235 6.71 -9.83 11.41
CA GLY A 235 7.37 -8.74 10.68
C GLY A 235 7.66 -9.07 9.21
N ASN A 236 7.60 -10.34 8.80
CA ASN A 236 7.75 -10.71 7.41
C ASN A 236 6.50 -10.30 6.63
N GLY A 237 6.65 -9.23 5.85
CA GLY A 237 5.55 -8.59 5.14
C GLY A 237 5.00 -9.33 3.91
N LEU A 238 5.48 -10.54 3.59
CA LEU A 238 5.17 -11.22 2.32
C LEU A 238 3.66 -11.46 2.15
N VAL A 239 3.00 -12.10 3.11
CA VAL A 239 1.56 -12.47 3.02
C VAL A 239 0.66 -11.23 3.01
N ILE A 240 0.95 -10.24 3.86
CA ILE A 240 0.16 -8.99 3.90
C ILE A 240 0.40 -8.14 2.65
N LEU A 241 1.61 -8.16 2.07
CA LEU A 241 1.89 -7.53 0.79
C LEU A 241 1.12 -8.20 -0.35
N SER A 242 1.06 -9.53 -0.38
CA SER A 242 0.22 -10.28 -1.33
C SER A 242 -1.25 -9.86 -1.25
N LYS A 243 -1.77 -9.62 -0.04
CA LYS A 243 -3.12 -9.06 0.14
C LYS A 243 -3.26 -7.64 -0.37
N ILE A 244 -2.33 -6.75 -0.06
CA ILE A 244 -2.32 -5.36 -0.57
C ILE A 244 -2.34 -5.38 -2.11
N CYS A 245 -1.52 -6.23 -2.72
CA CYS A 245 -1.49 -6.44 -4.17
C CYS A 245 -2.85 -6.91 -4.70
N ILE A 246 -3.49 -7.90 -4.08
CA ILE A 246 -4.82 -8.40 -4.49
C ILE A 246 -5.87 -7.29 -4.44
N HIS A 247 -5.83 -6.43 -3.43
CA HIS A 247 -6.73 -5.26 -3.35
C HIS A 247 -6.46 -4.27 -4.48
N VAL A 248 -5.20 -3.89 -4.72
CA VAL A 248 -4.86 -2.98 -5.83
C VAL A 248 -5.27 -3.57 -7.18
N ALA A 249 -4.98 -4.84 -7.45
CA ALA A 249 -5.39 -5.50 -8.69
C ALA A 249 -6.91 -5.44 -8.90
N ASN A 250 -7.70 -5.49 -7.83
CA ASN A 250 -9.15 -5.37 -7.84
C ASN A 250 -9.69 -3.93 -7.83
N GLY A 251 -8.82 -2.91 -7.90
CA GLY A 251 -9.18 -1.50 -7.84
C GLY A 251 -9.61 -1.03 -6.44
N GLU A 252 -9.33 -1.81 -5.40
CA GLU A 252 -9.71 -1.54 -4.00
C GLU A 252 -8.62 -0.73 -3.27
N PHE A 253 -8.31 0.45 -3.79
CA PHE A 253 -7.19 1.27 -3.32
C PHE A 253 -7.35 1.75 -1.87
N ASP A 254 -8.58 2.05 -1.42
CA ASP A 254 -8.85 2.42 -0.04
C ASP A 254 -8.48 1.29 0.94
N LEU A 255 -8.90 0.05 0.67
CA LEU A 255 -8.51 -1.13 1.46
C LEU A 255 -7.00 -1.39 1.39
N ALA A 256 -6.42 -1.35 0.18
CA ALA A 256 -4.98 -1.53 0.00
C ALA A 256 -4.18 -0.54 0.85
N LYS A 257 -4.58 0.74 0.88
CA LYS A 257 -3.95 1.76 1.71
C LYS A 257 -4.10 1.47 3.20
N ARG A 258 -5.27 1.02 3.66
CA ARG A 258 -5.47 0.63 5.08
C ARG A 258 -4.51 -0.49 5.50
N TYR A 259 -4.37 -1.52 4.66
CA TYR A 259 -3.46 -2.64 4.93
C TYR A 259 -1.98 -2.22 4.82
N LEU A 260 -1.64 -1.33 3.88
CA LEU A 260 -0.29 -0.77 3.76
C LEU A 260 0.10 -0.01 5.03
N ASN A 261 -0.77 0.86 5.53
CA ASN A 261 -0.50 1.65 6.73
C ASN A 261 -0.18 0.79 7.95
N ILE A 262 -0.89 -0.33 8.15
CA ILE A 262 -0.60 -1.23 9.28
C ILE A 262 0.64 -2.11 9.02
N ALA A 263 0.90 -2.50 7.77
CA ALA A 263 2.07 -3.30 7.41
C ALA A 263 3.37 -2.50 7.62
N GLN A 264 3.35 -1.20 7.29
CA GLN A 264 4.47 -0.29 7.47
C GLN A 264 4.75 0.09 8.93
N ALA A 265 3.84 -0.20 9.87
CA ALA A 265 4.07 0.06 11.29
C ALA A 265 4.98 -1.00 11.94
N PHE A 266 5.12 -2.20 11.34
CA PHE A 266 5.95 -3.29 11.88
C PHE A 266 6.81 -3.98 10.80
N PRO A 267 7.60 -3.24 10.00
CA PRO A 267 8.38 -3.84 8.95
C PRO A 267 9.61 -4.56 9.52
N GLU A 268 9.83 -5.80 9.11
CA GLU A 268 11.13 -6.44 9.31
C GLU A 268 12.20 -5.67 8.51
N GLN A 269 13.28 -5.30 9.20
CA GLN A 269 14.43 -4.63 8.57
C GLN A 269 15.06 -5.54 7.52
N ASN A 270 15.33 -4.99 6.34
CA ASN A 270 15.86 -5.72 5.17
C ASN A 270 14.90 -6.76 4.57
N SER A 271 13.59 -6.62 4.79
CA SER A 271 12.61 -7.41 4.05
C SER A 271 12.36 -6.83 2.66
N MET A 272 12.20 -7.70 1.64
CA MET A 272 11.75 -7.29 0.30
C MET A 272 10.44 -6.50 0.34
N ALA A 273 9.55 -6.86 1.28
CA ALA A 273 8.26 -6.20 1.44
C ALA A 273 8.40 -4.71 1.75
N LEU A 274 9.41 -4.32 2.55
CA LEU A 274 9.70 -2.92 2.87
C LEU A 274 9.98 -2.07 1.62
N ASN A 275 10.78 -2.59 0.69
CA ASN A 275 11.08 -1.89 -0.56
C ASN A 275 9.84 -1.72 -1.44
N PHE A 276 8.96 -2.71 -1.48
CA PHE A 276 7.67 -2.55 -2.13
C PHE A 276 6.77 -1.56 -1.39
N TYR A 277 6.74 -1.54 -0.06
CA TYR A 277 5.93 -0.57 0.69
C TYR A 277 6.28 0.88 0.36
N TYR A 278 7.56 1.22 0.22
CA TYR A 278 7.95 2.56 -0.24
C TYR A 278 7.41 2.87 -1.64
N GLN A 279 7.48 1.90 -2.54
CA GLN A 279 6.95 2.02 -3.88
C GLN A 279 5.41 2.13 -3.94
N PHE A 280 4.71 1.45 -3.06
CA PHE A 280 3.27 1.58 -2.89
C PHE A 280 2.90 2.97 -2.35
N ASP A 281 3.67 3.48 -1.38
CA ASP A 281 3.35 4.73 -0.68
C ASP A 281 3.25 5.93 -1.63
N PHE A 282 4.29 6.18 -2.44
CA PHE A 282 4.28 7.32 -3.36
C PHE A 282 3.25 7.15 -4.49
N ARG A 283 3.00 5.92 -4.97
CA ARG A 283 1.97 5.66 -5.99
C ARG A 283 0.57 5.87 -5.44
N MET A 284 0.34 5.47 -4.19
CA MET A 284 -0.89 5.77 -3.46
C MET A 284 -1.03 7.28 -3.26
N GLU A 285 0.03 7.98 -2.87
CA GLU A 285 -0.02 9.44 -2.70
C GLU A 285 -0.48 10.14 -3.98
N TRP A 286 0.15 9.86 -5.12
CA TRP A 286 -0.20 10.48 -6.41
C TRP A 286 -1.61 10.14 -6.90
N LEU A 287 -2.11 8.93 -6.62
CA LEU A 287 -3.48 8.55 -6.95
C LEU A 287 -4.48 9.29 -6.04
N PHE A 288 -4.20 9.33 -4.73
CA PHE A 288 -5.09 9.95 -3.76
C PHE A 288 -5.06 11.48 -3.82
N ASP A 289 -4.01 12.10 -4.35
CA ASP A 289 -4.00 13.53 -4.71
C ASP A 289 -5.09 13.84 -5.74
N ASP A 290 -5.20 13.05 -6.80
CA ASP A 290 -6.23 13.24 -7.82
C ASP A 290 -7.63 12.98 -7.25
N ILE A 291 -7.79 11.93 -6.42
CA ILE A 291 -9.07 11.69 -5.72
C ILE A 291 -9.46 12.91 -4.87
N ARG A 292 -8.50 13.51 -4.14
CA ARG A 292 -8.75 14.72 -3.35
C ARG A 292 -9.14 15.91 -4.22
N GLU A 293 -8.50 16.07 -5.38
CA GLU A 293 -8.81 17.14 -6.32
C GLU A 293 -10.22 16.97 -6.92
N GLU A 294 -10.60 15.76 -7.32
CA GLU A 294 -11.95 15.47 -7.82
C GLU A 294 -13.02 15.70 -6.74
N VAL A 295 -12.73 15.35 -5.48
CA VAL A 295 -13.59 15.69 -4.34
C VAL A 295 -13.71 17.20 -4.15
N ARG A 296 -12.61 17.95 -4.31
CA ARG A 296 -12.59 19.41 -4.20
C ARG A 296 -13.46 20.06 -5.28
N ILE A 297 -13.38 19.56 -6.52
CA ILE A 297 -14.22 20.02 -7.64
C ILE A 297 -15.70 19.77 -7.34
N GLY A 298 -16.07 18.55 -6.94
CA GLY A 298 -17.47 18.24 -6.59
C GLY A 298 -18.00 19.06 -5.41
N LYS A 299 -17.16 19.35 -4.42
CA LYS A 299 -17.51 20.24 -3.29
C LYS A 299 -17.72 21.69 -3.71
N GLN A 300 -17.05 22.15 -4.75
CA GLN A 300 -17.27 23.50 -5.29
C GLN A 300 -18.71 23.66 -5.79
N PHE A 301 -19.24 22.67 -6.53
CA PHE A 301 -20.65 22.65 -6.92
C PHE A 301 -21.60 22.65 -5.70
N GLN A 302 -21.27 21.89 -4.65
CA GLN A 302 -22.04 21.90 -3.40
C GLN A 302 -22.05 23.29 -2.74
N PHE A 303 -20.92 24.00 -2.71
CA PHE A 303 -20.84 25.35 -2.16
C PHE A 303 -21.63 26.39 -2.97
N GLU A 304 -21.74 26.16 -4.28
CA GLU A 304 -22.54 26.99 -5.19
C GLU A 304 -24.04 26.67 -5.13
N GLY A 305 -24.42 25.61 -4.41
CA GLY A 305 -25.80 25.12 -4.31
C GLY A 305 -26.24 24.27 -5.50
N ASP A 306 -25.34 23.96 -6.43
CA ASP A 306 -25.61 23.09 -7.58
C ASP A 306 -25.38 21.62 -7.21
N PHE A 307 -26.27 21.10 -6.36
CA PHE A 307 -26.16 19.74 -5.84
C PHE A 307 -26.37 18.65 -6.90
N GLU A 308 -27.07 18.97 -8.00
CA GLU A 308 -27.30 18.03 -9.09
C GLU A 308 -26.03 17.86 -9.94
N SER A 309 -25.34 18.95 -10.28
CA SER A 309 -24.01 18.87 -10.92
C SER A 309 -22.98 18.21 -10.01
N ALA A 310 -23.03 18.45 -8.70
CA ALA A 310 -22.18 17.74 -7.74
C ALA A 310 -22.43 16.22 -7.76
N ALA A 311 -23.69 15.79 -7.75
CA ALA A 311 -24.04 14.37 -7.78
C ALA A 311 -23.61 13.71 -9.10
N LEU A 312 -23.86 14.38 -10.24
CA LEU A 312 -23.44 13.91 -11.57
C LEU A 312 -21.92 13.79 -11.66
N HIS A 313 -21.17 14.77 -11.15
CA HIS A 313 -19.70 14.73 -11.09
C HIS A 313 -19.22 13.46 -10.38
N PHE A 314 -19.74 13.16 -9.18
CA PHE A 314 -19.33 11.96 -8.46
C PHE A 314 -19.81 10.65 -9.11
N GLU A 315 -20.92 10.67 -9.85
CA GLU A 315 -21.34 9.52 -10.67
C GLU A 315 -20.38 9.27 -11.83
N GLU A 316 -19.89 10.33 -12.48
CA GLU A 316 -18.85 10.24 -13.51
C GLU A 316 -17.55 9.69 -12.92
N GLN A 317 -17.11 10.21 -11.77
CA GLN A 317 -15.90 9.71 -11.10
C GLN A 317 -16.02 8.24 -10.64
N LEU A 318 -17.22 7.79 -10.26
CA LEU A 318 -17.47 6.37 -9.95
C LEU A 318 -17.44 5.47 -11.19
N ASN A 319 -17.62 6.00 -12.41
CA ASN A 319 -17.38 5.22 -13.63
C ASN A 319 -15.89 5.01 -13.90
N VAL A 320 -15.04 5.92 -13.40
CA VAL A 320 -13.57 5.80 -13.47
C VAL A 320 -13.03 4.92 -12.36
N LEU A 321 -13.45 5.20 -11.11
CA LEU A 321 -12.97 4.53 -9.91
C LEU A 321 -14.16 4.07 -9.04
N PRO A 322 -14.80 2.93 -9.38
CA PRO A 322 -16.06 2.51 -8.76
C PRO A 322 -15.92 2.14 -7.27
N LYS A 323 -14.73 1.74 -6.84
CA LYS A 323 -14.43 1.30 -5.48
C LYS A 323 -13.73 2.40 -4.66
N CYS A 324 -14.29 3.60 -4.68
CA CYS A 324 -13.82 4.73 -3.91
C CYS A 324 -14.84 5.12 -2.82
N ALA A 325 -14.45 5.07 -1.56
CA ALA A 325 -15.31 5.42 -0.43
C ALA A 325 -15.72 6.90 -0.47
N ALA A 326 -14.77 7.79 -0.79
CA ALA A 326 -14.99 9.23 -0.86
C ALA A 326 -16.01 9.61 -1.94
N PHE A 327 -15.89 9.09 -3.16
CA PHE A 327 -16.85 9.40 -4.22
C PHE A 327 -18.25 8.86 -3.91
N ASN A 328 -18.35 7.65 -3.36
CA ASN A 328 -19.64 7.09 -2.94
C ASN A 328 -20.30 7.95 -1.84
N TYR A 329 -19.51 8.42 -0.87
CA TYR A 329 -20.00 9.28 0.21
C TYR A 329 -20.43 10.66 -0.31
N GLU A 330 -19.60 11.31 -1.12
CA GLU A 330 -19.89 12.66 -1.61
C GLU A 330 -21.06 12.67 -2.61
N ARG A 331 -21.26 11.59 -3.39
CA ARG A 331 -22.49 11.37 -4.16
C ARG A 331 -23.71 11.29 -3.24
N TYR A 332 -23.64 10.49 -2.18
CA TYR A 332 -24.71 10.41 -1.17
C TYR A 332 -24.99 11.80 -0.58
N TYR A 333 -23.94 12.53 -0.19
CA TYR A 333 -24.06 13.81 0.47
C TYR A 333 -24.73 14.85 -0.44
N SER A 334 -24.31 14.92 -1.70
CA SER A 334 -24.91 15.80 -2.71
C SER A 334 -26.40 15.48 -2.92
N ARG A 335 -26.76 14.19 -3.04
CA ARG A 335 -28.16 13.75 -3.15
C ARG A 335 -28.98 14.06 -1.89
N SER A 336 -28.36 13.97 -0.71
CA SER A 336 -29.03 14.27 0.56
C SER A 336 -29.40 15.76 0.68
N LEU A 337 -28.58 16.65 0.10
CA LEU A 337 -28.85 18.09 0.05
C LEU A 337 -30.01 18.43 -0.90
N LEU A 338 -30.14 17.72 -2.03
CA LEU A 338 -31.29 17.87 -2.95
C LEU A 338 -32.63 17.55 -2.28
N ILE A 339 -32.63 16.61 -1.34
CA ILE A 339 -33.83 16.21 -0.60
C ILE A 339 -33.89 16.79 0.82
N SER A 340 -33.11 17.84 1.11
CA SER A 340 -33.01 18.39 2.46
C SER A 340 -34.32 18.98 3.01
N GLU A 341 -35.22 19.41 2.13
CA GLU A 341 -36.56 19.90 2.46
C GLU A 341 -37.58 18.77 2.72
N TYR A 342 -37.20 17.51 2.46
CA TYR A 342 -38.04 16.34 2.71
C TYR A 342 -37.95 15.90 4.19
N SER A 343 -38.65 14.82 4.53
CA SER A 343 -38.64 14.32 5.90
C SER A 343 -37.24 13.78 6.27
N PRO A 344 -36.79 13.92 7.54
CA PRO A 344 -35.54 13.31 7.99
C PRO A 344 -35.45 11.80 7.71
N GLU A 345 -36.61 11.11 7.69
CA GLU A 345 -36.73 9.70 7.34
C GLU A 345 -36.26 9.41 5.90
N ASP A 346 -36.50 10.32 4.95
CA ASP A 346 -36.07 10.17 3.56
C ASP A 346 -34.54 10.22 3.43
N ILE A 347 -33.89 11.13 4.18
CA ILE A 347 -32.42 11.23 4.25
C ILE A 347 -31.80 9.98 4.89
N ILE A 348 -32.43 9.47 5.95
CA ILE A 348 -32.01 8.24 6.63
C ILE A 348 -32.14 7.04 5.68
N GLN A 349 -33.23 6.97 4.91
CA GLN A 349 -33.44 5.90 3.95
C GLN A 349 -32.44 5.97 2.79
N LEU A 350 -32.17 7.17 2.25
CA LEU A 350 -31.12 7.37 1.25
C LEU A 350 -29.74 6.90 1.76
N TRP A 351 -29.41 7.20 3.01
CA TRP A 351 -28.17 6.70 3.61
C TRP A 351 -28.14 5.18 3.71
N LYS A 352 -29.24 4.57 4.13
CA LYS A 352 -29.36 3.11 4.20
C LYS A 352 -29.13 2.44 2.84
N ASP A 353 -29.54 3.09 1.76
CA ASP A 353 -29.39 2.57 0.40
C ASP A 353 -27.97 2.79 -0.17
N CYS A 354 -27.20 3.74 0.39
CA CYS A 354 -25.86 4.07 -0.10
C CYS A 354 -24.72 3.53 0.77
N ASN A 355 -24.97 3.22 2.05
CA ASN A 355 -23.89 2.97 3.01
C ASN A 355 -23.05 1.73 2.70
N GLU A 356 -23.65 0.70 2.09
CA GLU A 356 -22.99 -0.54 1.73
C GLU A 356 -21.89 -0.27 0.71
N ALA A 357 -22.15 0.58 -0.28
CA ALA A 357 -21.16 0.96 -1.28
C ALA A 357 -19.97 1.69 -0.66
N VAL A 358 -20.20 2.59 0.30
CA VAL A 358 -19.11 3.30 1.00
C VAL A 358 -18.28 2.34 1.84
N TYR A 359 -18.93 1.54 2.70
CA TYR A 359 -18.24 0.65 3.63
C TYR A 359 -17.64 -0.60 2.97
N ALA A 360 -18.09 -0.98 1.77
CA ALA A 360 -17.41 -1.98 0.97
C ALA A 360 -16.05 -1.47 0.44
N CYS A 361 -15.91 -0.15 0.22
CA CYS A 361 -14.65 0.46 -0.22
C CYS A 361 -13.70 0.73 0.96
N ASP A 362 -14.22 1.27 2.07
CA ASP A 362 -13.48 1.42 3.32
C ASP A 362 -14.43 1.22 4.53
N PRO A 363 -14.36 0.07 5.22
CA PRO A 363 -15.28 -0.22 6.33
C PRO A 363 -15.04 0.69 7.54
N LEU A 364 -13.88 1.36 7.58
CA LEU A 364 -13.46 2.30 8.62
C LEU A 364 -13.70 3.77 8.22
N PHE A 365 -14.32 4.02 7.06
CA PHE A 365 -14.50 5.36 6.51
C PHE A 365 -15.32 6.26 7.43
N ASN A 366 -14.72 7.37 7.87
CA ASN A 366 -15.39 8.33 8.74
C ASN A 366 -16.31 9.27 7.93
N MET A 367 -17.54 9.46 8.42
CA MET A 367 -18.56 10.29 7.77
C MET A 367 -19.44 11.01 8.79
N ASN A 368 -19.97 12.14 8.36
CA ASN A 368 -21.02 12.85 9.07
C ASN A 368 -22.38 12.50 8.43
N VAL A 369 -23.10 11.54 9.03
CA VAL A 369 -24.44 11.10 8.60
C VAL A 369 -25.41 11.04 9.79
N PRO A 370 -26.73 11.13 9.59
CA PRO A 370 -27.67 10.97 10.70
C PRO A 370 -27.60 9.56 11.32
N ALA A 371 -27.39 9.50 12.64
CA ALA A 371 -27.45 8.24 13.38
C ALA A 371 -28.90 7.80 13.63
N ARG A 372 -29.22 6.53 13.35
CA ARG A 372 -30.58 5.98 13.55
C ARG A 372 -30.86 5.64 15.01
N ASN A 373 -29.82 5.31 15.77
CA ASN A 373 -29.91 4.92 17.17
C ASN A 373 -28.57 5.12 17.89
N SER A 374 -28.56 4.85 19.20
CA SER A 374 -27.37 4.98 20.04
C SER A 374 -26.21 4.07 19.63
N LYS A 375 -26.47 2.85 19.12
CA LYS A 375 -25.43 1.96 18.60
C LYS A 375 -24.80 2.58 17.35
N ASP A 376 -25.60 3.07 16.41
CA ASP A 376 -25.08 3.71 15.20
C ASP A 376 -24.23 4.94 15.52
N LEU A 377 -24.67 5.78 16.47
CA LEU A 377 -23.90 6.95 16.90
C LEU A 377 -22.56 6.55 17.53
N TYR A 378 -22.53 5.46 18.31
CA TYR A 378 -21.30 4.90 18.85
C TYR A 378 -20.36 4.40 17.76
N LEU A 379 -20.86 3.62 16.79
CA LEU A 379 -20.04 3.13 15.68
C LEU A 379 -19.50 4.29 14.82
N MET A 380 -20.29 5.35 14.62
CA MET A 380 -19.81 6.57 13.98
C MET A 380 -18.70 7.25 14.78
N SER A 381 -18.83 7.36 16.11
CA SER A 381 -17.77 7.94 16.93
C SER A 381 -16.49 7.10 16.87
N LYS A 382 -16.60 5.76 16.76
CA LYS A 382 -15.45 4.90 16.55
C LYS A 382 -14.73 5.15 15.23
N ARG A 383 -15.45 5.40 14.13
CA ARG A 383 -14.82 5.81 12.86
C ARG A 383 -14.18 7.21 12.96
N HIS A 384 -14.78 8.11 13.73
CA HIS A 384 -14.19 9.41 13.98
C HIS A 384 -12.88 9.33 14.78
N GLU A 385 -12.83 8.48 15.81
CA GLU A 385 -11.62 8.21 16.60
C GLU A 385 -10.46 7.75 15.70
N ILE A 386 -10.72 6.96 14.66
CA ILE A 386 -9.66 6.52 13.72
C ILE A 386 -8.95 7.71 13.07
N ASN A 387 -9.70 8.71 12.61
CA ASN A 387 -9.11 9.88 11.97
C ASN A 387 -8.30 10.76 12.94
N LEU A 388 -8.58 10.67 14.25
CA LEU A 388 -7.88 11.43 15.28
C LEU A 388 -6.63 10.72 15.77
N LEU A 389 -6.68 9.39 15.85
CA LEU A 389 -5.63 8.57 16.45
C LEU A 389 -4.63 8.01 15.43
N PHE A 390 -4.96 7.95 14.14
CA PHE A 390 -4.14 7.25 13.14
C PHE A 390 -3.84 8.14 11.93
N ASP A 391 -3.25 9.31 12.19
CA ASP A 391 -2.83 10.26 11.16
C ASP A 391 -1.48 9.89 10.50
N ASN A 392 -0.64 9.11 11.19
CA ASN A 392 0.66 8.67 10.72
C ASN A 392 1.08 7.28 11.27
N GLN A 393 2.17 6.71 10.75
CA GLN A 393 2.67 5.37 11.10
C GLN A 393 3.07 5.22 12.58
N VAL A 394 3.76 6.21 13.15
CA VAL A 394 4.18 6.18 14.58
C VAL A 394 2.94 6.09 15.48
N SER A 395 1.90 6.86 15.14
CA SER A 395 0.64 6.81 15.88
C SER A 395 -0.07 5.45 15.75
N ILE A 396 0.07 4.75 14.63
CA ILE A 396 -0.45 3.38 14.46
C ILE A 396 0.30 2.40 15.37
N GLU A 397 1.63 2.44 15.40
CA GLU A 397 2.43 1.54 16.23
C GLU A 397 2.09 1.69 17.73
N ASP A 398 2.00 2.93 18.20
CA ASP A 398 1.71 3.25 19.61
C ASP A 398 0.27 2.92 20.01
N ASN A 399 -0.69 3.02 19.07
CA ASN A 399 -2.12 2.86 19.35
C ASN A 399 -2.73 1.61 18.69
N ILE A 400 -1.91 0.64 18.25
CA ILE A 400 -2.38 -0.52 17.47
C ILE A 400 -3.46 -1.34 18.19
N LEU A 401 -3.40 -1.49 19.52
CA LEU A 401 -4.43 -2.23 20.26
C LEU A 401 -5.77 -1.49 20.23
N GLU A 402 -5.76 -0.17 20.38
CA GLU A 402 -6.97 0.64 20.26
C GLU A 402 -7.53 0.59 18.84
N TYR A 403 -6.66 0.57 17.83
CA TYR A 403 -7.07 0.38 16.44
C TYR A 403 -7.75 -0.98 16.21
N ALA A 404 -7.18 -2.04 16.78
CA ALA A 404 -7.73 -3.39 16.72
C ALA A 404 -9.10 -3.49 17.40
N ASP A 405 -9.24 -2.86 18.55
CA ASP A 405 -10.50 -2.77 19.28
C ASP A 405 -11.58 -1.99 18.53
N ILE A 406 -11.20 -0.87 17.89
CA ILE A 406 -12.12 -0.10 17.06
C ILE A 406 -12.59 -0.93 15.86
N ALA A 407 -11.67 -1.57 15.13
CA ALA A 407 -12.04 -2.43 14.01
C ALA A 407 -12.94 -3.59 14.45
N LEU A 408 -12.70 -4.15 15.64
CA LEU A 408 -13.54 -5.18 16.23
C LEU A 408 -14.94 -4.66 16.58
N ASP A 409 -15.06 -3.48 17.18
CA ASP A 409 -16.36 -2.83 17.47
C ASP A 409 -17.16 -2.55 16.20
N LEU A 410 -16.46 -2.20 15.12
CA LEU A 410 -17.03 -1.96 13.80
C LEU A 410 -17.34 -3.26 13.03
N GLU A 411 -17.11 -4.42 13.66
CA GLU A 411 -17.34 -5.76 13.11
C GLU A 411 -16.49 -6.02 11.83
N VAL A 412 -15.35 -5.34 11.71
CA VAL A 412 -14.37 -5.49 10.61
C VAL A 412 -13.36 -6.57 10.97
N TYR A 413 -13.85 -7.79 11.19
CA TYR A 413 -13.08 -8.89 11.80
C TYR A 413 -11.79 -9.22 11.05
N GLY A 414 -11.77 -9.15 9.72
CA GLY A 414 -10.56 -9.38 8.94
C GLY A 414 -9.47 -8.36 9.20
N PHE A 415 -9.82 -7.09 9.35
CA PHE A 415 -8.85 -6.02 9.65
C PHE A 415 -8.39 -6.12 11.11
N ALA A 416 -9.32 -6.36 12.04
CA ALA A 416 -9.02 -6.58 13.45
C ALA A 416 -8.07 -7.77 13.68
N ALA A 417 -8.31 -8.89 13.00
CA ALA A 417 -7.46 -10.09 13.08
C ALA A 417 -6.00 -9.79 12.64
N HIS A 418 -5.79 -9.01 11.59
CA HIS A 418 -4.43 -8.61 11.18
C HIS A 418 -3.71 -7.84 12.27
N MET A 419 -4.38 -6.85 12.88
CA MET A 419 -3.75 -6.06 13.93
C MET A 419 -3.47 -6.89 15.19
N TYR A 420 -4.40 -7.76 15.61
CA TYR A 420 -4.14 -8.65 16.75
C TYR A 420 -2.97 -9.60 16.47
N TRP A 421 -2.86 -10.14 15.24
CA TRP A 421 -1.73 -10.97 14.86
C TRP A 421 -0.40 -10.20 14.88
N LEU A 422 -0.38 -8.97 14.36
CA LEU A 422 0.79 -8.10 14.41
C LEU A 422 1.22 -7.79 15.85
N ILE A 423 0.25 -7.57 16.76
CA ILE A 423 0.53 -7.37 18.19
C ILE A 423 1.18 -8.61 18.79
N ILE A 424 0.66 -9.82 18.53
CA ILE A 424 1.22 -11.07 19.05
C ILE A 424 2.69 -11.23 18.64
N GLY A 425 3.00 -10.92 17.38
CA GLY A 425 4.34 -11.10 16.84
C GLY A 425 5.36 -10.02 17.26
N ASN A 426 4.93 -8.77 17.38
CA ASN A 426 5.85 -7.63 17.57
C ASN A 426 5.80 -7.01 18.97
N LYS A 427 4.69 -7.19 19.71
CA LYS A 427 4.42 -6.59 21.02
C LYS A 427 3.86 -7.63 22.02
N PRO A 428 4.46 -8.82 22.17
CA PRO A 428 3.87 -9.94 22.92
C PRO A 428 3.63 -9.65 24.41
N ASP A 429 4.49 -8.82 25.01
CA ASP A 429 4.46 -8.52 26.45
C ASP A 429 3.87 -7.14 26.78
N GLU A 430 3.48 -6.35 25.77
CA GLU A 430 3.05 -4.96 25.97
C GLU A 430 1.65 -4.86 26.59
N PHE A 431 0.81 -5.89 26.41
CA PHE A 431 -0.59 -5.90 26.84
C PHE A 431 -0.92 -7.10 27.74
N PRO A 432 -0.26 -7.25 28.92
CA PRO A 432 -0.37 -8.46 29.74
C PRO A 432 -1.76 -8.70 30.33
N GLU A 433 -2.57 -7.64 30.45
CA GLU A 433 -3.94 -7.72 30.95
C GLU A 433 -4.94 -8.20 29.89
N ARG A 434 -4.49 -8.41 28.64
CA ARG A 434 -5.35 -8.79 27.53
C ARG A 434 -4.91 -10.09 26.85
N ASP A 435 -5.85 -10.99 26.69
CA ASP A 435 -5.66 -12.21 25.91
C ASP A 435 -5.78 -11.90 24.41
N ILE A 436 -4.69 -11.38 23.81
CA ILE A 436 -4.64 -10.96 22.40
C ILE A 436 -4.91 -12.14 21.47
N LEU A 437 -4.35 -13.31 21.77
CA LEU A 437 -4.59 -14.53 21.00
C LEU A 437 -6.08 -14.90 20.97
N ALA A 438 -6.78 -14.81 22.10
CA ALA A 438 -8.23 -15.04 22.11
C ALA A 438 -9.01 -14.01 21.26
N HIS A 439 -8.56 -12.76 21.17
CA HIS A 439 -9.19 -11.76 20.29
C HIS A 439 -8.95 -12.06 18.81
N TYR A 440 -7.73 -12.49 18.47
CA TYR A 440 -7.42 -12.96 17.13
C TYR A 440 -8.30 -14.15 16.72
N LEU A 441 -8.33 -15.20 17.55
CA LEU A 441 -9.14 -16.40 17.28
C LEU A 441 -10.65 -16.10 17.25
N TYR A 442 -11.12 -15.16 18.07
CA TYR A 442 -12.50 -14.67 18.01
C TYR A 442 -12.82 -14.04 16.64
N CYS A 443 -11.91 -13.24 16.09
CA CYS A 443 -12.10 -12.66 14.76
C CYS A 443 -12.16 -13.75 13.68
N LEU A 444 -11.29 -14.77 13.76
CA LEU A 444 -11.34 -15.90 12.83
C LEU A 444 -12.65 -16.69 12.92
N GLU A 445 -13.20 -16.88 14.12
CA GLU A 445 -14.51 -17.53 14.30
C GLU A 445 -15.61 -16.76 13.57
N LYS A 446 -15.61 -15.43 13.70
CA LYS A 446 -16.58 -14.57 13.01
C LYS A 446 -16.41 -14.55 11.49
N LEU A 447 -15.21 -14.85 10.99
CA LEU A 447 -14.93 -15.03 9.57
C LEU A 447 -15.26 -16.45 9.07
N GLY A 448 -15.57 -17.39 9.97
CA GLY A 448 -15.90 -18.77 9.64
C GLY A 448 -14.69 -19.71 9.49
N ASP A 449 -13.48 -19.27 9.84
CA ASP A 449 -12.27 -20.09 9.74
C ASP A 449 -12.13 -21.04 10.93
N THR A 450 -12.94 -22.10 10.95
CA THR A 450 -12.90 -23.09 12.02
C THR A 450 -11.68 -24.01 11.93
N GLU A 451 -11.08 -24.18 10.75
CA GLU A 451 -9.98 -25.12 10.53
C GLU A 451 -8.74 -24.69 11.31
N ASN A 452 -8.28 -23.45 11.13
CA ASN A 452 -7.08 -23.01 11.83
C ASN A 452 -7.31 -22.87 13.35
N ILE A 453 -8.53 -22.50 13.77
CA ILE A 453 -8.88 -22.40 15.20
C ILE A 453 -8.72 -23.73 15.93
N THR A 454 -9.04 -24.86 15.29
CA THR A 454 -8.90 -26.18 15.94
C THR A 454 -7.47 -26.53 16.30
N SER A 455 -6.46 -25.84 15.75
CA SER A 455 -5.06 -26.03 16.15
C SER A 455 -4.74 -25.41 17.52
N PHE A 456 -5.67 -24.66 18.12
CA PHE A 456 -5.51 -23.92 19.38
C PHE A 456 -6.51 -24.39 20.45
N GLU A 457 -6.68 -25.72 20.61
CA GLU A 457 -7.76 -26.31 21.43
C GLU A 457 -7.77 -25.84 22.91
N GLU A 458 -6.61 -25.48 23.50
CA GLU A 458 -6.51 -25.03 24.89
C GLU A 458 -6.90 -23.54 25.05
N GLU A 459 -6.61 -22.72 24.04
CA GLU A 459 -6.85 -21.29 24.02
C GLU A 459 -8.23 -20.93 23.45
N TYR A 460 -8.82 -21.83 22.65
CA TYR A 460 -10.17 -21.74 22.11
C TYR A 460 -11.20 -22.24 23.12
N THR A 461 -11.73 -21.34 23.94
CA THR A 461 -12.91 -21.65 24.75
C THR A 461 -14.06 -20.70 24.45
N ARG A 462 -15.26 -21.25 24.26
CA ARG A 462 -16.51 -20.47 24.16
C ARG A 462 -16.70 -19.48 25.31
N GLN A 463 -16.07 -19.72 26.46
CA GLN A 463 -16.09 -18.82 27.60
C GLN A 463 -15.27 -17.55 27.34
N LYS A 464 -14.06 -17.65 26.77
CA LYS A 464 -13.25 -16.49 26.39
C LYS A 464 -13.96 -15.62 25.36
N PHE A 465 -14.60 -16.21 24.35
CA PHE A 465 -15.33 -15.45 23.32
C PHE A 465 -16.54 -14.71 23.89
N LYS A 466 -17.31 -15.36 24.77
CA LYS A 466 -18.39 -14.68 25.52
C LYS A 466 -17.87 -13.57 26.43
N LYS A 467 -16.65 -13.69 26.95
CA LYS A 467 -16.00 -12.62 27.73
C LYS A 467 -15.72 -11.42 26.83
N ILE A 468 -15.11 -11.62 25.66
CA ILE A 468 -14.85 -10.56 24.66
C ILE A 468 -16.15 -9.86 24.26
N GLU A 469 -17.22 -10.60 23.93
CA GLU A 469 -18.52 -10.02 23.59
C GLU A 469 -19.09 -9.13 24.70
N ARG A 470 -18.96 -9.56 25.95
CA ARG A 470 -19.39 -8.78 27.12
C ARG A 470 -18.52 -7.56 27.34
N GLU A 471 -17.21 -7.69 27.20
CA GLU A 471 -16.24 -6.58 27.31
C GLU A 471 -16.56 -5.50 26.28
N ARG A 472 -16.74 -5.87 25.00
CA ARG A 472 -17.09 -4.91 23.93
C ARG A 472 -18.45 -4.26 24.14
N LYS A 473 -19.46 -5.05 24.54
CA LYS A 473 -20.79 -4.51 24.87
C LYS A 473 -20.73 -3.50 26.02
N GLN A 474 -19.98 -3.81 27.08
CA GLN A 474 -19.81 -2.90 28.21
C GLN A 474 -19.04 -1.62 27.83
N ALA A 475 -18.03 -1.72 26.95
CA ALA A 475 -17.32 -0.55 26.43
C ALA A 475 -18.28 0.39 25.69
N MET A 476 -19.14 -0.15 24.83
CA MET A 476 -20.20 0.62 24.16
C MET A 476 -21.16 1.26 25.15
N GLU A 477 -21.71 0.50 26.10
CA GLU A 477 -22.70 1.00 27.08
C GLU A 477 -22.13 2.09 28.01
N LYS A 478 -20.83 2.02 28.33
CA LYS A 478 -20.12 3.03 29.14
C LYS A 478 -19.73 4.28 28.36
N SER A 479 -19.78 4.25 27.03
CA SER A 479 -19.43 5.42 26.20
C SER A 479 -20.36 6.60 26.49
N SER A 480 -19.78 7.78 26.65
CA SER A 480 -20.55 9.03 26.81
C SER A 480 -21.44 9.33 25.61
N VAL A 481 -21.03 8.90 24.41
CA VAL A 481 -21.77 9.09 23.17
C VAL A 481 -23.05 8.21 23.16
N TYR A 482 -22.90 6.94 23.57
CA TYR A 482 -24.00 5.99 23.66
C TYR A 482 -25.02 6.39 24.74
N SER A 483 -24.55 6.72 25.95
CA SER A 483 -25.42 7.07 27.08
C SER A 483 -26.17 8.40 26.88
N ARG A 484 -25.55 9.42 26.27
CA ARG A 484 -26.23 10.71 25.97
C ARG A 484 -27.37 10.55 24.98
N SER A 485 -27.22 9.69 23.96
CA SER A 485 -28.26 9.49 22.94
C SER A 485 -29.47 8.71 23.47
N LEU A 486 -29.28 7.75 24.38
CA LEU A 486 -30.40 7.09 25.09
C LEU A 486 -31.26 8.08 25.88
N GLY A 487 -30.62 9.09 26.49
CA GLY A 487 -31.33 10.15 27.23
C GLY A 487 -32.16 11.09 26.35
N ILE A 488 -31.82 11.20 25.05
CA ILE A 488 -32.56 12.01 24.07
C ILE A 488 -33.73 11.23 23.49
N GLN A 489 -33.53 9.94 23.14
CA GLN A 489 -34.60 9.08 22.62
C GLN A 489 -35.73 8.83 23.62
N ASN A 490 -35.44 8.81 24.91
CA ASN A 490 -36.44 8.65 25.97
C ASN A 490 -37.21 9.94 26.30
N LYS A 491 -36.84 11.09 25.73
CA LYS A 491 -37.46 12.40 26.01
C LYS A 491 -38.41 12.88 24.93
N THR A 492 -38.56 12.19 23.79
CA THR A 492 -39.61 12.46 22.80
C THR A 492 -40.94 11.94 23.33
N PRO A 493 -41.87 12.80 23.81
CA PRO A 493 -43.12 12.32 24.37
C PRO A 493 -44.03 11.89 23.22
N ASN A 494 -44.60 10.69 23.33
CA ASN A 494 -45.78 10.26 22.58
C ASN A 494 -46.74 11.43 22.36
N GLY A 495 -47.03 11.72 21.09
CA GLY A 495 -47.95 12.78 20.66
C GLY A 495 -49.30 12.67 21.36
N ARG A 496 -49.46 13.39 22.48
CA ARG A 496 -50.76 13.75 23.02
C ARG A 496 -51.25 14.94 22.20
N HIS A 497 -52.14 14.67 21.25
CA HIS A 497 -53.01 15.69 20.68
C HIS A 497 -53.64 16.53 21.81
N PRO A 498 -53.45 17.86 21.84
CA PRO A 498 -54.26 18.71 22.70
C PRO A 498 -55.64 18.82 22.07
N LYS A 499 -56.62 18.11 22.65
CA LYS A 499 -58.02 18.48 22.50
C LYS A 499 -58.24 19.84 23.18
N GLY A 500 -58.80 20.79 22.43
CA GLY A 500 -59.65 21.85 22.99
C GLY A 500 -59.04 23.24 23.04
N GLY A 501 -59.64 24.17 22.29
CA GLY A 501 -59.28 25.58 22.35
C GLY A 501 -60.19 26.52 21.55
N LYS A 502 -61.45 26.65 22.00
CA LYS A 502 -62.34 27.83 21.92
C LYS A 502 -62.49 28.58 20.57
N LYS A 503 -63.69 28.44 19.98
CA LYS A 503 -64.32 29.42 19.09
C LYS A 503 -64.46 30.77 19.81
N ASN A 504 -63.84 31.82 19.28
CA ASN A 504 -64.11 33.20 19.64
C ASN A 504 -65.05 33.81 18.59
N LYS A 505 -66.17 34.37 19.05
CA LYS A 505 -67.11 35.18 18.27
C LYS A 505 -66.69 36.65 18.40
N GLY A 506 -66.67 37.37 17.29
CA GLY A 506 -66.67 38.83 17.21
C GLY A 506 -66.69 39.21 15.72
N HIS A 507 -67.85 39.52 15.13
CA HIS A 507 -68.42 40.86 15.00
C HIS A 507 -67.52 41.84 14.27
N ASP A 508 -67.66 41.89 12.94
CA ASP A 508 -67.37 43.08 12.15
C ASP A 508 -68.68 43.66 11.59
N LYS A 509 -68.91 44.92 11.93
CA LYS A 509 -69.87 45.83 11.31
C LYS A 509 -69.08 46.75 10.37
N HIS A 510 -69.67 47.02 9.20
CA HIS A 510 -69.24 48.00 8.20
C HIS A 510 -68.85 49.38 8.77
N ASN A 511 -67.71 49.91 8.32
CA ASN A 511 -67.64 51.02 7.35
C ASN A 511 -66.21 51.22 6.85
#